data_AF-A0A0J1FXM6-F1
#
_entry.id   AF-A0A0J1FXM6-F1
#
_cell.length_a   1.000
_cell.length_b   1.000
_cell.length_c   1.000
_cell.angle_alpha   90.00
_cell.angle_beta   90.00
_cell.angle_gamma   90.00
#
_symmetry.space_group_name_H-M   'P 1'
#
loop_
_entity.id
_entity.type
_entity.pdbx_description
1 polymer ?
#
loop_
_entity_poly.entity_id
_entity_poly.type
_entity_poly.pdbx_seq_one_letter_code
_entity_poly.pdbx_strand_id
1 'polypeptide(L)' 'MFETIKRIYHNTSNAEVVEKAFQKGWITKVEKETILAA' A
#
# COMPACT_ATOMS: atom_id res chain seq x y z
N MET A 1 -2.44 3.32 8.95
CA MET A 1 -2.21 3.72 7.55
C MET A 1 -2.22 2.53 6.61
N PHE A 2 -1.56 1.42 6.96
CA PHE A 2 -1.61 0.16 6.20
C PHE A 2 -3.00 -0.27 5.75
N GLU A 3 -3.94 -0.47 6.67
CA GLU A 3 -5.32 -0.87 6.33
C GLU A 3 -6.01 0.08 5.35
N THR A 4 -5.73 1.38 5.44
CA THR A 4 -6.27 2.39 4.52
C THR A 4 -5.71 2.20 3.11
N ILE A 5 -4.38 2.05 3.00
CA ILE A 5 -3.72 1.85 1.70
C ILE A 5 -4.10 0.49 1.11
N LYS A 6 -4.20 -0.55 1.94
CA LYS A 6 -4.68 -1.88 1.56
C LYS A 6 -6.09 -1.81 0.97
N ARG A 7 -7.02 -1.10 1.63
CA ARG A 7 -8.39 -0.91 1.13
C ARG A 7 -8.44 -0.10 -0.15
N ILE A 8 -7.61 0.96 -0.28
CA ILE A 8 -7.53 1.74 -1.52
C ILE A 8 -6.98 0.88 -2.66
N TYR A 9 -5.89 0.14 -2.41
CA TYR A 9 -5.29 -0.77 -3.39
C TYR A 9 -6.27 -1.86 -3.82
N HIS A 10 -6.96 -2.50 -2.87
CA HIS A 10 -7.98 -3.51 -3.18
C HIS A 10 -9.12 -2.95 -4.06
N ASN A 11 -9.52 -1.69 -3.84
CA ASN A 11 -10.62 -1.08 -4.59
C ASN A 11 -10.20 -0.48 -5.94
N THR A 12 -8.93 -0.11 -6.11
CA THR A 12 -8.44 0.60 -7.29
C THR A 12 -7.46 -0.20 -8.12
N SER A 13 -6.93 -1.31 -7.56
CA SER A 13 -5.79 -2.08 -8.06
C SER A 13 -4.57 -1.23 -8.43
N ASN A 14 -4.47 -0.01 -7.88
CA ASN A 14 -3.43 0.94 -8.26
C ASN A 14 -2.21 0.84 -7.34
N ALA A 15 -1.16 0.17 -7.83
CA ALA A 15 0.10 -0.02 -7.13
C ALA A 15 0.83 1.31 -6.80
N GLU A 16 0.59 2.39 -7.55
CA GLU A 16 1.21 3.70 -7.27
C GLU A 16 0.82 4.23 -5.90
N VAL A 17 -0.38 3.93 -5.41
CA VAL A 17 -0.85 4.37 -4.08
C VAL A 17 0.01 3.74 -3.00
N VAL A 18 0.38 2.46 -3.18
CA VAL A 18 1.22 1.71 -2.25
C VAL A 18 2.65 2.23 -2.28
N GLU A 19 3.18 2.55 -3.47
CA GLU A 19 4.52 3.14 -3.58
C GLU A 19 4.60 4.54 -3.00
N LYS A 20 3.63 5.40 -3.27
CA LYS A 20 3.55 6.75 -2.70
C LYS A 20 3.41 6.70 -1.18
N ALA A 21 2.63 5.75 -0.65
CA ALA A 21 2.51 5.55 0.79
C ALA A 21 3.83 5.08 1.42
N PHE A 22 4.56 4.20 0.75
CA PHE A 22 5.89 3.77 1.19
C PHE A 22 6.90 4.91 1.18
N GLN A 23 6.96 5.70 0.09
CA GLN A 23 7.84 6.87 0.00
C GLN A 23 7.54 7.94 1.05
N LYS A 24 6.27 8.11 1.43
CA LYS A 24 5.85 9.01 2.50
C LYS A 24 6.08 8.45 3.91
N GLY A 25 6.56 7.21 4.05
CA GLY A 25 6.75 6.54 5.34
C GLY A 25 5.44 6.18 6.04
N TRP A 26 4.32 6.13 5.32
CA TRP A 26 3.01 5.76 5.88
C TRP A 26 2.86 4.26 6.07
N ILE A 27 3.62 3.48 5.33
CA ILE A 27 3.71 2.02 5.44
C ILE A 27 5.17 1.59 5.35
N THR A 28 5.47 0.47 5.99
CA THR A 28 6.79 -0.17 5.96
C THR A 28 6.97 -1.02 4.70
N LYS A 29 8.20 -1.49 4.46
CA LYS A 29 8.50 -2.35 3.30
C LYS A 29 7.73 -3.69 3.36
N VAL A 30 7.63 -4.27 4.55
CA VAL A 30 6.88 -5.52 4.79
C VAL A 30 5.39 -5.32 4.48
N GLU A 31 4.83 -4.20 4.90
CA GLU A 31 3.45 -3.82 4.62
C GLU A 31 3.22 -3.55 3.12
N LYS A 32 4.14 -2.87 2.43
CA LYS A 32 4.09 -2.71 0.96
C LYS A 32 4.02 -4.06 0.26
N GLU A 33 4.94 -4.97 0.61
CA GLU A 33 5.01 -6.31 0.01
C GLU A 33 3.75 -7.12 0.31
N THR A 34 3.19 -7.00 1.51
CA THR A 34 1.92 -7.66 1.89
C THR A 34 0.74 -7.15 1.07
N ILE A 35 0.68 -5.85 0.77
CA ILE A 35 -0.41 -5.27 -0.06
C ILE A 35 -0.26 -5.69 -1.52
N LEU A 36 0.96 -5.70 -2.06
CA LEU A 36 1.20 -6.04 -3.47
C LEU A 36 1.10 -7.55 -3.75
N ALA A 37 1.29 -8.40 -2.75
CA ALA A 37 1.15 -9.85 -2.86
C ALA A 37 -0.29 -10.35 -2.65
N ALA A 38 -1.20 -9.48 -2.20
CA ALA A 38 -2.62 -9.78 -1.98
C ALA A 38 -3.47 -9.46 -3.21
#